data_AF-A0A8I1T6I5-F1
#
_entry.id   AF-A0A8I1T6I5-F1
#
_cell.length_a   1.000
_cell.length_b   1.000
_cell.length_c   1.000
_cell.angle_alpha   90.00
_cell.angle_beta   90.00
_cell.angle_gamma   90.00
#
_symmetry.space_group_name_H-M   'P 1'
#
loop_
_entity.id
_entity.type
_entity.pdbx_description
1 polymer ?
#
loop_
_entity_poly.entity_id
_entity_poly.type
_entity_poly.pdbx_seq_one_letter_code
_entity_poly.pdbx_strand_id
1 'polypeptide(L)' 'MGSSIESRRDEAIPSLPADERQAVFRAALRIERDPREATGWYLHTRIAELDDLTAAQLVACGRAAEVMRFLEAVCSGARD' A
#
# COMPACT_ATOMS: atom_id res chain seq x y z
N MET A 1 -28.87 -22.38 -29.04
CA MET A 1 -28.33 -23.09 -27.88
C MET A 1 -27.52 -22.07 -27.09
N GLY A 2 -28.04 -21.67 -25.93
CA GLY A 2 -27.61 -20.48 -25.20
C GLY A 2 -26.25 -20.66 -24.55
N SER A 3 -25.38 -19.67 -24.76
CA SER A 3 -24.20 -19.43 -23.94
C SER A 3 -24.65 -19.10 -22.52
N SER A 4 -24.48 -20.06 -21.61
CA SER A 4 -24.61 -19.88 -20.17
C SER A 4 -23.72 -20.93 -19.55
N ILE A 5 -22.57 -20.54 -19.05
CA ILE A 5 -22.31 -20.49 -17.61
C ILE A 5 -21.22 -19.41 -17.40
N GLU A 6 -21.68 -18.23 -17.04
CA GLU A 6 -21.13 -17.39 -15.97
C GLU A 6 -19.68 -17.77 -15.60
N SER A 7 -18.67 -17.05 -16.08
CA SER A 7 -18.23 -15.78 -15.48
C SER A 7 -18.43 -15.73 -13.96
N ARG A 8 -18.22 -16.87 -13.28
CA ARG A 8 -17.78 -16.88 -11.90
C ARG A 8 -16.42 -16.21 -11.93
N ARG A 9 -16.45 -14.88 -11.82
CA ARG A 9 -15.38 -14.11 -11.20
C ARG A 9 -15.12 -14.87 -9.93
N ASP A 10 -14.11 -15.73 -9.97
CA ASP A 10 -13.57 -16.37 -8.80
C ASP A 10 -13.36 -15.20 -7.85
N GLU A 11 -14.22 -15.16 -6.84
CA GLU A 11 -14.20 -14.19 -5.77
C GLU A 11 -12.83 -14.40 -5.15
N ALA A 12 -11.86 -13.64 -5.67
CA ALA A 12 -10.49 -13.68 -5.22
C ALA A 12 -10.58 -13.38 -3.74
N ILE A 13 -10.49 -14.43 -2.94
CA ILE A 13 -10.26 -14.36 -1.51
C ILE A 13 -9.11 -13.37 -1.41
N PRO A 14 -9.32 -12.15 -0.87
CA PRO A 14 -8.30 -11.13 -0.94
C PRO A 14 -7.06 -11.73 -0.30
N SER A 15 -6.00 -11.87 -1.09
CA SER A 15 -4.69 -12.28 -0.60
C SER A 15 -4.23 -11.18 0.34
N LEU A 16 -4.59 -11.43 1.61
CA LEU A 16 -4.18 -10.84 2.88
C LEU A 16 -2.78 -10.19 2.82
N PRO A 17 -2.51 -9.21 3.71
CA PRO A 17 -1.60 -8.04 3.63
C PRO A 17 -0.19 -8.16 3.03
N ALA A 18 0.28 -9.33 2.60
CA ALA A 18 1.56 -9.52 1.93
C ALA A 18 1.64 -8.78 0.58
N ASP A 19 0.57 -8.82 -0.23
CA ASP A 19 0.50 -8.10 -1.52
C ASP A 19 0.51 -6.58 -1.29
N GLU A 20 -0.31 -6.11 -0.35
CA GLU A 20 -0.41 -4.69 0.01
C GLU A 20 0.89 -4.17 0.64
N ARG A 21 1.50 -4.94 1.54
CA ARG A 21 2.82 -4.64 2.10
C ARG A 21 3.85 -4.52 0.99
N GLN A 22 3.88 -5.46 0.05
CA GLN A 22 4.86 -5.46 -1.03
C GLN A 22 4.63 -4.28 -1.99
N ALA A 23 3.37 -3.92 -2.27
CA ALA A 23 3.02 -2.75 -3.06
C ALA A 23 3.50 -1.45 -2.39
N VAL A 24 3.20 -1.27 -1.10
CA VAL A 24 3.66 -0.10 -0.32
C VAL A 24 5.18 -0.04 -0.25
N PHE A 25 5.86 -1.17 -0.01
CA PHE A 25 7.32 -1.21 0.00
C PHE A 25 7.93 -0.85 -1.35
N ARG A 26 7.35 -1.34 -2.46
CA ARG A 26 7.80 -0.99 -3.81
C ARG A 26 7.61 0.50 -4.08
N ALA A 27 6.51 1.09 -3.62
CA ALA A 27 6.29 2.53 -3.74
C ALA A 27 7.27 3.35 -2.89
N ALA A 28 7.52 2.94 -1.64
CA ALA A 28 8.51 3.58 -0.77
C ALA A 28 9.92 3.54 -1.40
N LEU A 29 10.31 2.40 -1.98
CA LEU A 29 11.59 2.21 -2.67
C LEU A 29 11.80 3.10 -3.90
N ARG A 30 10.72 3.63 -4.48
CA ARG A 30 10.81 4.60 -5.59
C ARG A 30 11.18 6.00 -5.10
N ILE A 31 10.85 6.31 -3.85
CA ILE A 31 11.14 7.60 -3.22
C ILE A 31 12.50 7.51 -2.51
N GLU A 32 12.66 6.54 -1.63
CA GLU A 32 13.92 6.25 -0.93
C GLU A 32 14.54 4.98 -1.52
N ARG A 33 15.69 5.11 -2.17
CA ARG A 33 16.34 3.98 -2.86
C ARG A 33 17.03 3.01 -1.88
N ASP A 34 17.32 3.44 -0.66
CA ASP A 34 17.89 2.57 0.36
C ASP A 34 16.80 1.68 0.99
N PRO A 35 16.88 0.34 0.84
CA PRO A 35 15.89 -0.57 1.39
C PRO A 35 15.86 -0.58 2.93
N ARG A 36 16.96 -0.24 3.61
CA ARG A 36 17.00 -0.13 5.08
C ARG A 36 16.21 1.08 5.54
N GLU A 37 16.39 2.22 4.88
CA GLU A 37 15.66 3.44 5.19
C GLU A 37 14.16 3.29 4.86
N ALA A 38 13.83 2.71 3.71
CA ALA A 38 12.43 2.40 3.35
C ALA A 38 11.77 1.45 4.37
N THR A 39 12.52 0.46 4.88
CA THR A 39 12.06 -0.43 5.95
C THR A 39 11.88 0.31 7.27
N GLY A 40 12.85 1.15 7.64
CA GLY A 40 12.79 1.97 8.83
C GLY A 40 11.57 2.88 8.83
N TRP A 41 11.32 3.55 7.70
CA TRP A 41 10.12 4.36 7.50
C TRP A 41 8.85 3.54 7.64
N TYR A 42 8.75 2.39 6.95
CA TYR A 42 7.55 1.55 6.95
C TYR A 42 7.16 1.09 8.36
N LEU A 43 8.15 0.77 9.20
CA LEU A 43 7.95 0.22 10.53
C LEU A 43 7.86 1.27 11.64
N HIS A 44 8.60 2.37 11.53
CA HIS A 44 8.86 3.26 12.68
C HIS A 44 8.43 4.71 12.47
N THR A 45 8.24 5.16 11.22
CA THR A 45 7.82 6.54 10.96
C THR A 45 6.30 6.65 11.01
N ARG A 46 5.80 7.51 11.90
CA ARG A 46 4.39 7.85 11.98
C ARG A 46 4.02 8.86 10.90
N ILE A 47 2.85 8.66 10.31
CA ILE A 47 2.33 9.51 9.25
C ILE A 47 1.24 10.39 9.85
N ALA A 48 1.57 11.65 10.17
CA ALA A 48 0.65 12.58 10.84
C ALA A 48 -0.67 12.79 10.07
N GLU A 49 -0.63 12.77 8.73
CA GLU A 49 -1.81 12.89 7.87
C GLU A 49 -2.70 11.63 7.84
N LEU A 50 -2.19 10.51 8.33
CA LEU A 50 -2.89 9.21 8.37
C LEU A 50 -3.01 8.74 9.82
N ASP A 51 -3.64 9.58 10.64
CA ASP A 51 -3.95 9.32 12.06
C ASP A 51 -2.72 9.02 12.94
N ASP A 52 -1.54 9.54 12.57
CA ASP A 52 -0.27 9.31 13.28
C ASP A 52 0.12 7.82 13.36
N LEU A 53 -0.35 7.00 12.41
CA LEU A 53 -0.01 5.58 12.31
C LEU A 53 1.20 5.35 11.41
N THR A 54 1.90 4.24 11.63
CA THR A 54 2.96 3.79 10.71
C THR A 54 2.35 3.13 9.47
N ALA A 55 3.10 3.09 8.37
CA ALA A 55 2.67 2.38 7.16
C ALA A 55 2.36 0.90 7.43
N ALA A 56 3.13 0.25 8.31
CA ALA A 56 2.87 -1.11 8.75
C ALA A 56 1.51 -1.27 9.46
N GLN A 57 1.19 -0.34 10.36
CA GLN A 57 -0.10 -0.34 11.07
C GLN A 57 -1.26 -0.05 10.11
N LEU A 58 -1.10 0.89 9.18
CA LEU A 58 -2.12 1.21 8.18
C LEU A 58 -2.39 0.02 7.25
N VAL A 59 -1.35 -0.67 6.78
CA VAL A 59 -1.52 -1.91 6.01
C VAL A 59 -2.22 -3.00 6.82
N ALA A 60 -1.85 -3.17 8.11
CA ALA A 60 -2.53 -4.13 8.98
C ALA A 60 -4.01 -3.81 9.21
N CYS A 61 -4.40 -2.53 9.14
CA CYS A 61 -5.77 -2.06 9.23
C CYS A 61 -6.53 -2.10 7.88
N GLY A 62 -5.93 -2.60 6.79
CA GLY A 62 -6.53 -2.59 5.46
C GLY A 62 -6.57 -1.21 4.80
N ARG A 63 -5.76 -0.27 5.28
CA ARG A 63 -5.66 1.13 4.81
C ARG A 63 -4.46 1.35 3.87
N ALA A 64 -4.00 0.29 3.19
CA ALA A 64 -2.84 0.37 2.31
C ALA A 64 -3.03 1.36 1.14
N ALA A 65 -4.27 1.49 0.65
CA ALA A 65 -4.61 2.45 -0.41
C ALA A 65 -4.33 3.91 -0.01
N GLU A 66 -4.55 4.26 1.27
CA GLU A 66 -4.25 5.61 1.77
C GLU A 66 -2.75 5.87 1.84
N VAL A 67 -1.97 4.87 2.25
CA VAL A 67 -0.50 4.93 2.23
C VAL A 67 0.03 5.08 0.80
N MET A 68 -0.55 4.36 -0.16
CA MET A 68 -0.17 4.47 -1.58
C MET A 68 -0.44 5.88 -2.12
N ARG A 69 -1.63 6.44 -1.88
CA ARG A 69 -1.95 7.82 -2.29
C ARG A 69 -1.03 8.85 -1.65
N PHE A 70 -0.69 8.65 -0.39
CA PHE A 70 0.28 9.48 0.32
C PHE A 70 1.66 9.43 -0.34
N LEU A 71 2.17 8.24 -0.67
CA LEU A 71 3.45 8.08 -1.35
C LEU A 71 3.44 8.66 -2.76
N GLU A 72 2.34 8.54 -3.50
CA GLU A 72 2.16 9.19 -4.80
C GLU A 72 2.21 10.73 -4.70
N ALA A 73 1.59 11.30 -3.67
CA ALA A 73 1.65 12.74 -3.41
C ALA A 73 3.09 13.20 -3.08
N VAL A 74 3.84 12.44 -2.28
CA VAL A 74 5.27 12.68 -2.02
C VAL A 74 6.08 12.59 -3.32
N CYS A 75 5.88 11.52 -4.10
CA CYS A 75 6.67 11.26 -5.31
C CYS A 75 6.41 12.27 -6.43
N SER A 76 5.20 12.85 -6.50
CA SER A 76 4.84 13.85 -7.51
C SER A 76 5.29 15.26 -7.16
N GLY A 77 5.88 15.48 -5.98
CA GLY A 77 6.26 16.81 -5.51
C GLY A 77 5.06 17.70 -5.20
N ALA A 78 3.85 17.14 -5.09
CA ALA A 78 2.64 17.86 -4.65
C ALA A 78 2.67 18.21 -3.15
N ARG A 79 3.76 17.85 -2.48
CA ARG A 79 4.03 18.10 -1.08
C ARG A 79 5.13 19.17 -1.01
N ASP A 80 4.68 20.42 -0.96
CA ASP A 80 5.48 21.60 -0.60
C ASP A 80 5.19 21.94 0.87
#